data_AF-M3FVL3-F1
#
_entry.id   AF-M3FVL3-F1
#
_cell.length_a   1.000
_cell.length_b   1.000
_cell.length_c   1.000
_cell.angle_alpha   90.00
_cell.angle_beta   90.00
_cell.angle_gamma   90.00
#
_symmetry.space_group_name_H-M   'P 1'
#
loop_
_entity.id
_entity.type
_entity.pdbx_description
1 polymer ?
#
loop_
_entity_poly.entity_id
_entity_poly.type
_entity_poly.pdbx_seq_one_letter_code
_entity_poly.pdbx_strand_id
1 'polypeptide(L)'
;MLKQIGILNSEELSKIEIALAQIKTELEEGKFEFKSELEDIHMHIEFRLTELIGETGKKLHTARSRNDQVTQDVRLYILNQGKEILKSIINLRSSLYQKAKQSLDVIIPGYTHLQIAQPIRASQYLLSWFWALERDQEFFRFAFKASEELALGSGAMAGVNYPTDREFLKKN
;
A
#
# COMPACT_ATOMS: atom_id res chain seq x y z
N MET A 1 -21.72 1.25 1.72
CA MET A 1 -22.04 1.23 0.27
C MET A 1 -23.09 0.16 -0.04
N LEU A 2 -22.82 -1.15 -0.02
CA LEU A 2 -23.82 -2.17 -0.43
C LEU A 2 -25.15 -2.12 0.35
N LYS A 3 -25.10 -1.80 1.64
CA LYS A 3 -26.30 -1.52 2.45
C LYS A 3 -27.08 -0.28 2.00
N GLN A 4 -26.39 0.80 1.62
CA GLN A 4 -27.04 2.05 1.17
C GLN A 4 -27.80 1.86 -0.14
N ILE A 5 -27.31 0.99 -1.01
CA ILE A 5 -27.97 0.64 -2.28
C ILE A 5 -28.96 -0.52 -2.14
N GLY A 6 -29.25 -0.97 -0.92
CA GLY A 6 -30.26 -2.00 -0.63
C GLY A 6 -29.87 -3.44 -0.95
N ILE A 7 -28.60 -3.72 -1.28
CA ILE A 7 -28.12 -5.09 -1.56
C ILE A 7 -27.96 -5.91 -0.27
N LEU A 8 -27.56 -5.23 0.81
CA LEU A 8 -27.45 -5.81 2.15
C LEU A 8 -28.45 -5.14 3.08
N ASN A 9 -29.08 -5.93 3.94
CA ASN A 9 -29.77 -5.40 5.11
C ASN A 9 -28.79 -5.15 6.28
N SER A 10 -29.29 -4.58 7.39
CA SER A 10 -28.46 -4.27 8.57
C SER A 10 -27.85 -5.50 9.25
N GLU A 11 -28.59 -6.60 9.29
CA GLU A 11 -28.13 -7.85 9.91
C GLU A 11 -27.03 -8.50 9.05
N GLU A 12 -27.23 -8.54 7.74
CA GLU A 12 -26.25 -9.05 6.78
C GLU A 12 -24.95 -8.26 6.80
N LEU A 13 -25.04 -6.92 6.85
CA LEU A 13 -23.86 -6.07 7.00
C LEU A 13 -23.08 -6.42 8.28
N SER A 14 -23.79 -6.50 9.42
CA SER A 14 -23.18 -6.82 10.71
C SER A 14 -22.49 -8.20 10.69
N LYS A 15 -23.13 -9.21 10.10
CA LYS A 15 -22.54 -10.55 9.92
C LYS A 15 -21.25 -10.51 9.10
N ILE A 16 -21.24 -9.76 8.00
CA ILE A 16 -20.05 -9.59 7.15
C ILE A 16 -18.93 -8.89 7.93
N GLU A 17 -19.22 -7.81 8.64
CA GLU A 17 -18.21 -7.05 9.41
C GLU A 17 -17.57 -7.91 10.51
N ILE A 18 -18.39 -8.66 11.26
CA ILE A 18 -17.90 -9.58 12.31
C ILE A 18 -17.04 -10.69 11.70
N ALA A 19 -17.49 -11.31 10.61
CA ALA A 19 -16.76 -12.40 9.97
C ALA A 19 -15.45 -11.92 9.34
N LEU A 20 -15.42 -10.73 8.70
CA LEU A 20 -14.18 -10.14 8.19
C LEU A 20 -13.20 -9.79 9.32
N ALA A 21 -13.69 -9.32 10.47
CA ALA A 21 -12.85 -9.10 11.64
C ALA A 21 -12.27 -10.41 12.18
N GLN A 22 -13.04 -11.50 12.19
CA GLN A 22 -12.54 -12.82 12.53
C GLN A 22 -11.45 -13.29 11.55
N ILE A 23 -11.68 -13.16 10.24
CA ILE A 23 -10.69 -13.54 9.21
C ILE A 23 -9.38 -12.75 9.38
N LYS A 24 -9.49 -11.45 9.69
CA LYS A 24 -8.32 -10.62 10.00
C LYS A 24 -7.53 -11.19 11.18
N THR A 25 -8.20 -11.53 12.29
CA THR A 25 -7.54 -12.15 13.45
C THR A 25 -6.90 -13.48 13.10
N GLU A 26 -7.57 -14.33 12.31
CA GLU A 26 -7.01 -15.60 11.84
C GLU A 26 -5.71 -15.40 11.04
N LEU A 27 -5.65 -14.37 10.19
CA LEU A 27 -4.44 -14.01 9.44
C LEU A 27 -3.33 -13.49 10.35
N GLU A 28 -3.64 -12.59 11.28
CA GLU A 28 -2.67 -11.98 12.21
C GLU A 28 -2.07 -13.01 13.18
N GLU A 29 -2.85 -14.01 13.60
CA GLU A 29 -2.41 -15.10 14.46
C GLU A 29 -1.76 -16.26 13.71
N GLY A 30 -1.69 -16.20 12.37
CA GLY A 30 -1.14 -17.27 11.54
C GLY A 30 -1.97 -18.56 11.54
N LYS A 31 -3.26 -18.45 11.88
CA LYS A 31 -4.23 -19.56 11.91
C LYS A 31 -5.04 -19.68 10.63
N PHE A 32 -4.95 -18.71 9.72
CA PHE A 32 -5.64 -18.73 8.45
C PHE A 32 -5.07 -19.82 7.53
N GLU A 33 -5.90 -20.75 7.09
CA GLU A 33 -5.51 -21.83 6.19
C GLU A 33 -5.55 -21.37 4.73
N PHE A 34 -4.40 -21.33 4.07
CA PHE A 34 -4.31 -21.11 2.63
C PHE A 34 -4.50 -22.42 1.87
N LYS A 35 -5.30 -22.37 0.81
CA LYS A 35 -5.68 -23.53 0.00
C LYS A 35 -5.10 -23.38 -1.41
N SER A 36 -4.42 -24.40 -1.90
CA SER A 36 -3.78 -24.37 -3.22
C SER A 36 -4.74 -24.26 -4.39
N GLU A 37 -6.02 -24.59 -4.19
CA GLU A 37 -7.05 -24.48 -5.24
C GLU A 37 -7.55 -23.04 -5.43
N LEU A 38 -7.23 -22.13 -4.51
CA LEU A 38 -7.61 -20.72 -4.57
C LEU A 38 -6.45 -19.90 -5.13
N GLU A 39 -6.70 -19.21 -6.24
CA GLU A 39 -5.65 -18.55 -7.03
C GLU A 39 -5.02 -17.34 -6.34
N ASP A 40 -5.83 -16.55 -5.65
CA ASP A 40 -5.40 -15.28 -5.07
C ASP A 40 -5.94 -15.05 -3.65
N ILE A 41 -5.40 -14.03 -2.98
CA ILE A 41 -5.80 -13.67 -1.62
C ILE A 41 -7.30 -13.31 -1.54
N HIS A 42 -7.85 -12.69 -2.57
CA HIS A 42 -9.23 -12.26 -2.54
C HIS A 42 -10.20 -13.44 -2.58
N MET A 43 -9.89 -14.49 -3.36
CA MET A 43 -10.61 -15.76 -3.36
C MET A 43 -10.54 -16.44 -2.00
N HIS A 44 -9.38 -16.40 -1.34
CA HIS A 44 -9.24 -16.92 0.03
C HIS A 44 -10.16 -16.21 1.02
N ILE A 45 -10.20 -14.88 1.00
CA ILE A 45 -11.07 -14.10 1.88
C ILE A 45 -12.55 -14.36 1.57
N GLU A 46 -12.95 -14.36 0.28
CA GLU A 46 -14.33 -14.61 -0.14
C GLU A 46 -14.81 -16.02 0.20
N PHE A 47 -13.94 -17.01 -0.01
CA PHE A 47 -14.20 -18.40 0.33
C PHE A 47 -14.36 -18.57 1.84
N ARG A 48 -13.41 -18.05 2.64
CA ARG A 48 -13.49 -18.11 4.11
C ARG A 48 -14.71 -17.38 4.66
N LEU A 49 -15.05 -16.23 4.08
CA LEU A 49 -16.26 -15.49 4.45
C LEU A 49 -17.53 -16.31 4.17
N THR A 50 -17.57 -17.01 3.03
CA THR A 50 -18.69 -17.89 2.69
C THR A 50 -18.78 -19.10 3.62
N GLU A 51 -17.65 -19.68 4.06
CA GLU A 51 -17.65 -20.74 5.08
C GLU A 51 -18.25 -20.28 6.41
N LEU A 52 -17.97 -19.04 6.84
CA LEU A 52 -18.43 -18.50 8.12
C LEU A 52 -19.91 -18.11 8.12
N ILE A 53 -20.41 -17.50 7.04
CA ILE A 53 -21.75 -16.87 7.02
C ILE A 53 -22.62 -17.25 5.81
N GLY A 54 -22.22 -18.26 5.04
CA GLY A 54 -22.99 -18.83 3.94
C GLY A 54 -23.26 -17.85 2.81
N GLU A 55 -24.50 -17.89 2.27
CA GLU A 55 -24.95 -17.04 1.15
C GLU A 55 -24.76 -15.53 1.42
N THR A 56 -24.80 -15.11 2.69
CA THR A 56 -24.54 -13.70 3.06
C THR A 56 -23.13 -13.27 2.63
N GLY A 57 -22.14 -14.15 2.76
CA GLY A 57 -20.75 -13.88 2.38
C GLY A 57 -20.59 -13.64 0.88
N LYS A 58 -21.32 -14.42 0.06
CA LYS A 58 -21.29 -14.30 -1.41
C LYS A 58 -21.78 -12.93 -1.89
N LYS A 59 -22.67 -12.27 -1.15
CA LYS A 59 -23.19 -10.94 -1.51
C LYS A 59 -22.12 -9.85 -1.48
N LEU A 60 -20.99 -10.03 -0.78
CA LEU A 60 -19.95 -9.00 -0.65
C LEU A 60 -19.31 -8.62 -2.01
N HIS A 61 -19.22 -9.57 -2.94
CA HIS A 61 -18.65 -9.34 -4.28
C HIS A 61 -19.63 -8.62 -5.23
N THR A 62 -20.89 -8.41 -4.83
CA THR A 62 -21.86 -7.68 -5.63
C THR A 62 -21.37 -6.27 -5.94
N ALA A 63 -21.64 -5.77 -7.15
CA ALA A 63 -21.23 -4.44 -7.60
C ALA A 63 -19.71 -4.20 -7.54
N ARG A 64 -18.91 -5.25 -7.80
CA ARG A 64 -17.45 -5.21 -7.80
C ARG A 64 -16.90 -6.15 -8.87
N SER A 65 -15.67 -5.94 -9.27
CA SER A 65 -14.87 -6.89 -10.04
C SER A 65 -13.56 -7.16 -9.32
N ARG A 66 -12.88 -8.25 -9.67
CA ARG A 66 -11.50 -8.44 -9.21
C ARG A 66 -10.58 -7.30 -9.70
N ASN A 67 -10.84 -6.74 -10.89
CA ASN A 67 -9.98 -5.72 -11.51
C ASN A 67 -9.91 -4.41 -10.71
N ASP A 68 -11.05 -3.85 -10.32
CA ASP A 68 -11.08 -2.63 -9.52
C ASP A 68 -10.72 -2.89 -8.06
N GLN A 69 -11.04 -4.07 -7.54
CA GLN A 69 -10.63 -4.50 -6.20
C GLN A 69 -9.11 -4.59 -6.04
N VAL A 70 -8.42 -5.37 -6.88
CA VAL A 70 -6.96 -5.54 -6.76
C VAL A 70 -6.23 -4.22 -6.94
N THR A 71 -6.73 -3.36 -7.86
CA THR A 71 -6.17 -2.03 -8.06
C THR A 71 -6.33 -1.16 -6.82
N GLN A 72 -7.49 -1.21 -6.16
CA GLN A 72 -7.72 -0.49 -4.91
C GLN A 72 -6.82 -1.04 -3.78
N ASP A 73 -6.70 -2.35 -3.66
CA ASP A 73 -5.91 -2.99 -2.59
C ASP A 73 -4.42 -2.62 -2.72
N VAL A 74 -3.86 -2.65 -3.95
CA VAL A 74 -2.48 -2.22 -4.22
C VAL A 74 -2.29 -0.72 -3.90
N ARG A 75 -3.26 0.13 -4.24
CA ARG A 75 -3.20 1.57 -3.90
C ARG A 75 -3.17 1.80 -2.40
N LEU A 76 -4.05 1.15 -1.65
CA LEU A 76 -4.08 1.21 -0.19
C LEU A 76 -2.77 0.67 0.42
N TYR A 77 -2.23 -0.40 -0.14
CA TYR A 77 -0.93 -0.93 0.27
C TYR A 77 0.20 0.09 0.06
N ILE A 78 0.25 0.74 -1.11
CA ILE A 78 1.24 1.78 -1.42
C ILE A 78 1.07 2.98 -0.49
N LEU A 79 -0.16 3.40 -0.14
CA LEU A 79 -0.38 4.47 0.83
C LEU A 79 0.17 4.10 2.21
N ASN A 80 -0.06 2.86 2.68
CA ASN A 80 0.45 2.43 3.96
C ASN A 80 1.99 2.34 3.97
N GLN A 81 2.56 1.59 3.02
CA GLN A 81 4.01 1.36 2.96
C GLN A 81 4.78 2.60 2.53
N GLY A 82 4.24 3.38 1.60
CA GLY A 82 4.87 4.59 1.07
C GLY A 82 5.13 5.62 2.17
N LYS A 83 4.25 5.71 3.17
CA LYS A 83 4.48 6.57 4.35
C LYS A 83 5.73 6.18 5.13
N GLU A 84 5.90 4.88 5.40
CA GLU A 84 7.06 4.36 6.14
C GLU A 84 8.35 4.43 5.31
N ILE A 85 8.28 4.20 4.01
CA ILE A 85 9.41 4.35 3.08
C ILE A 85 9.86 5.82 3.04
N LEU A 86 8.93 6.77 2.86
CA LEU A 86 9.24 8.20 2.83
C LEU A 86 9.90 8.66 4.13
N LYS A 87 9.37 8.20 5.29
CA LYS A 87 9.97 8.46 6.60
C LYS A 87 11.39 7.89 6.70
N SER A 88 11.60 6.68 6.21
CA SER A 88 12.92 6.02 6.22
C SER A 88 13.94 6.76 5.35
N ILE A 89 13.54 7.24 4.17
CA ILE A 89 14.38 8.06 3.28
C ILE A 89 14.79 9.36 3.99
N ILE A 90 13.84 10.05 4.64
CA ILE A 90 14.12 11.28 5.41
C ILE A 90 15.11 11.00 6.54
N ASN A 91 14.95 9.89 7.27
CA ASN A 91 15.85 9.51 8.36
C ASN A 91 17.26 9.18 7.86
N LEU A 92 17.39 8.47 6.73
CA LEU A 92 18.68 8.15 6.13
C LEU A 92 19.39 9.42 5.65
N ARG A 93 18.66 10.31 4.95
CA ARG A 93 19.17 11.63 4.54
C ARG A 93 19.64 12.45 5.75
N SER A 94 18.85 12.48 6.82
CA SER A 94 19.23 13.18 8.05
C SER A 94 20.52 12.60 8.65
N SER A 95 20.66 11.27 8.68
CA SER A 95 21.87 10.60 9.15
C SER A 95 23.10 10.91 8.30
N LEU A 96 22.96 10.89 6.97
CA LEU A 96 24.03 11.28 6.03
C LEU A 96 24.47 12.73 6.24
N TYR A 97 23.52 13.65 6.41
CA TYR A 97 23.80 15.05 6.67
C TYR A 97 24.54 15.25 8.01
N GLN A 98 24.11 14.60 9.09
CA GLN A 98 24.81 14.67 10.38
C GLN A 98 26.24 14.12 10.27
N LYS A 99 26.43 12.99 9.57
CA LYS A 99 27.76 12.42 9.36
C LYS A 99 28.65 13.32 8.49
N ALA A 100 28.08 13.96 7.47
CA ALA A 100 28.79 14.94 6.65
C ALA A 100 29.26 16.14 7.49
N LYS A 101 28.40 16.66 8.37
CA LYS A 101 28.76 17.76 9.28
C LYS A 101 29.89 17.39 10.24
N GLN A 102 29.92 16.16 10.73
CA GLN A 102 30.99 15.65 11.60
C GLN A 102 32.33 15.40 10.89
N SER A 103 32.35 15.42 9.55
CA SER A 103 33.51 15.04 8.73
C SER A 103 34.00 16.17 7.82
N LEU A 104 33.70 17.42 8.16
CA LEU A 104 34.09 18.59 7.36
C LEU A 104 35.60 18.70 7.15
N ASP A 105 36.39 18.41 8.17
CA ASP A 105 37.87 18.51 8.13
C ASP A 105 38.56 17.22 7.69
N VAL A 106 37.79 16.15 7.42
CA VAL A 106 38.34 14.86 6.97
C VAL A 106 38.53 14.90 5.46
N ILE A 107 39.78 14.72 5.02
CA ILE A 107 40.15 14.59 3.61
C ILE A 107 40.31 13.10 3.26
N ILE A 108 39.72 12.68 2.15
CA ILE A 108 39.82 11.32 1.59
C ILE A 108 40.19 11.38 0.10
N PRO A 109 40.69 10.29 -0.50
CA PRO A 109 40.87 10.23 -1.95
C PRO A 109 39.52 10.22 -2.67
N GLY A 110 39.37 11.07 -3.68
CA GLY A 110 38.29 11.00 -4.67
C GLY A 110 38.71 10.14 -5.85
N TYR A 111 37.75 9.43 -6.45
CA TYR A 111 38.02 8.42 -7.47
C TYR A 111 37.30 8.71 -8.79
N THR A 112 37.98 8.41 -9.90
CA THR A 112 37.40 8.30 -11.25
C THR A 112 37.97 7.07 -11.91
N HIS A 113 37.16 6.25 -12.61
CA HIS A 113 37.58 4.93 -13.11
C HIS A 113 38.20 4.03 -12.01
N LEU A 114 37.73 4.19 -10.76
CA LEU A 114 38.28 3.54 -9.56
C LEU A 114 39.77 3.83 -9.28
N GLN A 115 40.34 4.87 -9.89
CA GLN A 115 41.69 5.37 -9.62
C GLN A 115 41.64 6.68 -8.85
N ILE A 116 42.65 6.94 -8.01
CA ILE A 116 42.75 8.19 -7.25
C ILE A 116 42.88 9.35 -8.24
N ALA A 117 41.94 10.28 -8.19
CA ALA A 117 41.91 11.46 -9.04
C ALA A 117 42.43 12.69 -8.30
N GLN A 118 41.81 13.01 -7.15
CA GLN A 118 42.17 14.19 -6.35
C GLN A 118 41.67 14.03 -4.90
N PRO A 119 42.25 14.74 -3.92
CA PRO A 119 41.70 14.81 -2.57
C PRO A 119 40.32 15.48 -2.55
N ILE A 120 39.39 14.94 -1.77
CA ILE A 120 38.06 15.52 -1.54
C ILE A 120 37.76 15.56 -0.04
N ARG A 121 36.78 16.38 0.37
CA ARG A 121 36.24 16.28 1.73
C ARG A 121 35.33 15.05 1.83
N ALA A 122 35.46 14.29 2.93
CA ALA A 122 34.56 13.17 3.21
C ALA A 122 33.10 13.63 3.31
N SER A 123 32.86 14.86 3.79
CA SER A 123 31.54 15.49 3.80
C SER A 123 30.93 15.61 2.41
N GLN A 124 31.72 15.92 1.37
CA GLN A 124 31.24 16.03 -0.01
C GLN A 124 30.79 14.68 -0.56
N TYR A 125 31.54 13.61 -0.24
CA TYR A 125 31.16 12.24 -0.61
C TYR A 125 29.86 11.79 0.07
N LEU A 126 29.68 12.09 1.35
CA LEU A 126 28.43 11.76 2.05
C LEU A 126 27.24 12.57 1.51
N LEU A 127 27.45 13.84 1.18
CA LEU A 127 26.41 14.70 0.60
C LEU A 127 26.04 14.27 -0.83
N SER A 128 26.93 13.65 -1.61
CA SER A 128 26.52 13.14 -2.93
C SER A 128 25.42 12.09 -2.83
N TRP A 129 25.48 11.21 -1.82
CA TRP A 129 24.41 10.24 -1.53
C TRP A 129 23.16 10.92 -0.98
N PHE A 130 23.31 11.93 -0.12
CA PHE A 130 22.18 12.72 0.37
C PHE A 130 21.36 13.32 -0.77
N TRP A 131 22.03 13.94 -1.76
CA TRP A 131 21.36 14.57 -2.90
C TRP A 131 20.77 13.56 -3.87
N ALA A 132 21.35 12.36 -4.00
CA ALA A 132 20.73 11.27 -4.75
C ALA A 132 19.39 10.87 -4.13
N LEU A 133 19.38 10.61 -2.82
CA LEU A 133 18.17 10.25 -2.08
C LEU A 133 17.13 11.37 -2.03
N GLU A 134 17.56 12.63 -2.09
CA GLU A 134 16.66 13.78 -2.16
C GLU A 134 15.81 13.74 -3.43
N ARG A 135 16.43 13.50 -4.58
CA ARG A 135 15.72 13.32 -5.85
C ARG A 135 14.84 12.08 -5.84
N ASP A 136 15.34 10.96 -5.30
CA ASP A 136 14.57 9.72 -5.22
C ASP A 136 13.29 9.92 -4.40
N GLN A 137 13.35 10.73 -3.34
CA GLN A 137 12.20 11.05 -2.50
C GLN A 137 11.04 11.67 -3.30
N GLU A 138 11.32 12.45 -4.36
CA GLU A 138 10.28 13.04 -5.20
C GLU A 138 9.46 11.97 -5.93
N PHE A 139 10.12 10.93 -6.46
CA PHE A 139 9.44 9.80 -7.11
C PHE A 139 8.54 9.04 -6.14
N PHE A 140 9.00 8.80 -4.91
CA PHE A 140 8.18 8.14 -3.88
C PHE A 140 6.97 9.01 -3.47
N ARG A 141 7.15 10.33 -3.36
CA ARG A 141 6.03 11.26 -3.08
C ARG A 141 5.00 11.24 -4.19
N PHE A 142 5.45 11.21 -5.45
CA PHE A 142 4.56 11.11 -6.59
C PHE A 142 3.75 9.82 -6.57
N ALA A 143 4.39 8.66 -6.38
CA ALA A 143 3.72 7.37 -6.32
C ALA A 143 2.71 7.30 -5.16
N PHE A 144 3.08 7.82 -3.99
CA PHE A 144 2.19 7.94 -2.83
C PHE A 144 0.96 8.78 -3.18
N LYS A 145 1.17 9.99 -3.71
CA LYS A 145 0.08 10.91 -4.05
C LYS A 145 -0.85 10.34 -5.12
N ALA A 146 -0.29 9.71 -6.15
CA ALA A 146 -1.06 9.06 -7.21
C ALA A 146 -1.93 7.90 -6.70
N SER A 147 -1.57 7.30 -5.56
CA SER A 147 -2.31 6.19 -4.95
C SER A 147 -3.49 6.64 -4.10
N GLU A 148 -3.65 7.94 -3.79
CA GLU A 148 -4.78 8.47 -3.03
C GLU A 148 -6.11 8.45 -3.82
N GLU A 149 -6.07 8.27 -5.14
CA GLU A 149 -7.27 8.20 -5.95
C GLU A 149 -7.98 6.85 -5.81
N LEU A 150 -9.31 6.90 -5.63
CA LEU A 150 -10.17 5.73 -5.48
C LEU A 150 -10.34 5.00 -6.81
N ALA A 151 -9.92 3.74 -6.88
CA ALA A 151 -10.17 2.85 -8.02
C ALA A 151 -11.49 2.07 -7.89
N LEU A 152 -11.89 1.74 -6.66
CA LEU A 152 -13.08 0.92 -6.37
C LEU A 152 -14.38 1.54 -6.93
N GLY A 153 -15.24 0.68 -7.48
CA GLY A 153 -16.48 1.07 -8.16
C GLY A 153 -16.32 1.24 -9.67
N SER A 154 -15.13 0.99 -10.22
CA SER A 154 -14.89 0.97 -11.67
C SER A 154 -15.30 -0.36 -12.32
N GLY A 155 -15.57 -1.39 -11.51
CA GLY A 155 -15.97 -2.71 -11.99
C GLY A 155 -14.91 -3.36 -12.87
N ALA A 156 -15.35 -4.23 -13.79
CA ALA A 156 -14.43 -4.98 -14.64
C ALA A 156 -13.74 -4.08 -15.68
N MET A 157 -14.46 -3.10 -16.23
CA MET A 157 -13.92 -2.17 -17.24
C MET A 157 -14.73 -0.88 -17.41
N ALA A 158 -16.07 -0.93 -17.31
CA ALA A 158 -16.97 0.16 -17.72
C ALA A 158 -17.86 0.68 -16.58
N GLY A 159 -17.41 0.54 -15.33
CA GLY A 159 -18.22 0.77 -14.14
C GLY A 159 -18.98 -0.47 -13.71
N VAL A 160 -19.96 -0.26 -12.82
CA VAL A 160 -20.84 -1.31 -12.27
C VAL A 160 -22.29 -0.95 -12.55
N ASN A 161 -23.12 -1.94 -12.89
CA ASN A 161 -24.56 -1.73 -13.15
C ASN A 161 -25.39 -1.67 -11.87
N TYR A 162 -24.90 -0.92 -10.88
CA TYR A 162 -25.53 -0.71 -9.58
C TYR A 162 -25.41 0.78 -9.24
N PRO A 163 -26.34 1.36 -8.45
CA PRO A 163 -26.32 2.77 -8.08
C PRO A 163 -25.26 3.05 -6.98
N THR A 164 -24.03 2.59 -7.20
CA THR A 164 -22.90 2.68 -6.27
C THR A 164 -22.47 4.13 -6.06
N ASP A 165 -22.46 4.58 -4.80
CA ASP A 165 -21.93 5.89 -4.41
C ASP A 165 -20.41 5.81 -4.20
N ARG A 166 -19.64 6.31 -5.16
CA ARG A 166 -18.17 6.36 -5.10
C ARG A 166 -17.64 7.46 -4.17
N GLU A 167 -18.39 8.55 -3.98
CA GLU A 167 -18.01 9.59 -3.02
C GLU A 167 -18.14 9.07 -1.58
N PHE A 168 -19.15 8.24 -1.31
CA PHE A 168 -19.23 7.50 -0.06
C PHE A 168 -18.03 6.56 0.14
N LEU A 169 -17.62 5.83 -0.90
CA LEU A 169 -16.46 4.93 -0.81
C LEU A 169 -15.13 5.66 -0.56
N LYS A 170 -14.98 6.88 -1.07
CA LYS A 170 -13.77 7.70 -0.92
C LYS A 170 -13.60 8.27 0.50
N LYS A 171 -14.68 8.45 1.27
CA LYS A 171 -14.69 9.19 2.54
C LYS A 171 -13.99 8.52 3.74
N ASN A 172 -13.26 7.42 3.55
CA ASN A 172 -12.53 6.73 4.61
C ASN A 172 -11.02 6.71 4.37
#